data_AF-A0A6C0E782-F1
#
_entry.id   AF-A0A6C0E782-F1
#
_cell.length_a   1.000
_cell.length_b   1.000
_cell.length_c   1.000
_cell.angle_alpha   90.00
_cell.angle_beta   90.00
_cell.angle_gamma   90.00
#
_symmetry.space_group_name_H-M   'P 1'
#
loop_
_entity.id
_entity.type
_entity.pdbx_description
1 polymer ?
#
loop_
_entity_poly.entity_id
_entity_poly.type
_entity_poly.pdbx_seq_one_letter_code
_entity_poly.pdbx_strand_id
1 'polypeptide(L)'
;MYMYTVINELDDSFGKIGLYSHPLNIPYTTLDNLHYLYNYGTTLGNCNAWIRIVKIPDDALVIDMQNDKIKKSDKLFLGKKYRLYDIETLKIFKSYLKITSEYINNVCILGKVNVLEFLKTHNLLLEYNYWAMDYASYYNHTTVLEWWKNSGLPLLYSKNAIRFAEQCNSKEALEWWKKSGLIKKYPVEELLKQFDVIKWWLRVK
;
A
#
# COMPACT_ATOMS: atom_id res chain seq x y z
N MET A 1 -24.34 11.27 2.69
CA MET A 1 -23.85 11.13 1.30
C MET A 1 -22.73 10.12 1.32
N TYR A 2 -22.97 8.90 0.84
CA TYR A 2 -21.99 7.82 0.90
C TYR A 2 -20.88 8.08 -0.11
N MET A 3 -19.66 8.27 0.39
CA MET A 3 -18.47 8.54 -0.41
C MET A 3 -17.76 7.20 -0.67
N TYR A 4 -17.89 6.69 -1.90
CA TYR A 4 -17.31 5.42 -2.28
C TYR A 4 -16.01 5.63 -3.08
N THR A 5 -15.08 4.70 -2.96
CA THR A 5 -13.72 4.79 -3.49
C THR A 5 -13.33 3.54 -4.28
N VAL A 6 -12.72 3.75 -5.45
CA VAL A 6 -12.16 2.69 -6.32
C VAL A 6 -10.64 2.74 -6.25
N ILE A 7 -9.99 1.58 -6.21
CA ILE A 7 -8.54 1.43 -6.46
C ILE A 7 -8.32 0.75 -7.82
N ASN A 8 -7.81 1.57 -8.75
CA ASN A 8 -7.04 1.27 -9.97
C ASN A 8 -7.60 0.41 -11.12
N GLU A 9 -7.80 1.07 -12.29
CA GLU A 9 -7.46 0.66 -13.70
C GLU A 9 -8.19 1.51 -14.77
N LEU A 10 -8.63 2.73 -14.46
CA LEU A 10 -9.72 3.36 -15.22
C LEU A 10 -9.37 4.42 -16.26
N ASP A 11 -8.12 4.86 -16.41
CA ASP A 11 -7.88 6.00 -17.31
C ASP A 11 -7.70 5.60 -18.78
N ASP A 12 -7.07 4.47 -19.09
CA ASP A 12 -6.84 4.09 -20.49
C ASP A 12 -8.09 3.47 -21.17
N SER A 13 -9.10 3.06 -20.40
CA SER A 13 -10.33 2.43 -20.89
C SER A 13 -11.57 3.35 -20.86
N PHE A 14 -11.52 4.51 -20.18
CA PHE A 14 -12.69 5.38 -19.99
C PHE A 14 -12.34 6.87 -20.16
N GLY A 15 -12.04 7.25 -21.40
CA GLY A 15 -11.50 8.56 -21.72
C GLY A 15 -12.42 9.78 -21.61
N LYS A 16 -13.68 9.70 -21.16
CA LYS A 16 -14.54 10.90 -21.08
C LYS A 16 -15.48 10.89 -19.88
N ILE A 17 -15.48 12.01 -19.16
CA ILE A 17 -16.49 12.36 -18.16
C ILE A 17 -17.87 12.21 -18.81
N GLY A 18 -18.73 11.38 -18.21
CA GLY A 18 -20.17 11.43 -18.47
C GLY A 18 -20.84 10.24 -19.15
N LEU A 19 -20.17 9.19 -19.65
CA LEU A 19 -20.88 8.06 -20.28
C LEU A 19 -20.24 6.66 -20.12
N TYR A 20 -21.14 5.68 -20.20
CA TYR A 20 -21.06 4.24 -19.87
C TYR A 20 -20.18 3.38 -20.79
N SER A 21 -19.41 2.47 -20.17
CA SER A 21 -19.24 1.10 -20.66
C SER A 21 -18.98 0.12 -19.48
N HIS A 22 -19.80 -0.92 -19.35
CA HIS A 22 -19.65 -2.09 -18.46
C HIS A 22 -18.84 -1.96 -17.13
N PRO A 23 -19.31 -1.19 -16.12
CA PRO A 23 -18.64 -1.05 -14.82
C PRO A 23 -18.77 -2.25 -13.86
N LEU A 24 -19.34 -3.39 -14.29
CA LEU A 24 -19.41 -4.64 -13.50
C LEU A 24 -18.04 -5.21 -13.10
N ASN A 25 -16.94 -4.65 -13.59
CA ASN A 25 -15.58 -4.99 -13.18
C ASN A 25 -14.94 -4.02 -12.21
N ILE A 26 -15.62 -2.94 -11.79
CA ILE A 26 -15.04 -1.91 -10.94
C ILE A 26 -15.51 -2.10 -9.50
N PRO A 27 -14.69 -2.73 -8.62
CA PRO A 27 -14.99 -2.75 -7.21
C PRO A 27 -14.89 -1.34 -6.63
N TYR A 28 -15.91 -0.93 -5.90
CA TYR A 28 -15.88 0.26 -5.05
C TYR A 28 -16.21 -0.13 -3.61
N THR A 29 -15.78 0.71 -2.68
CA THR A 29 -15.98 0.49 -1.25
C THR A 29 -16.20 1.81 -0.54
N THR A 30 -16.71 1.80 0.69
CA THR A 30 -16.66 3.00 1.54
C THR A 30 -15.21 3.30 1.94
N LEU A 31 -14.94 4.55 2.32
CA LEU A 31 -13.61 4.97 2.77
C LEU A 31 -13.07 4.11 3.92
N ASP A 32 -13.91 3.73 4.89
CA ASP A 32 -13.50 2.90 6.04
C ASP A 32 -12.99 1.50 5.62
N ASN A 33 -13.55 0.97 4.52
CA ASN A 33 -13.22 -0.32 3.96
C ASN A 33 -12.17 -0.24 2.83
N LEU A 34 -11.61 0.94 2.56
CA LEU A 34 -10.64 1.15 1.46
C LEU A 34 -9.42 0.23 1.55
N HIS A 35 -9.02 -0.15 2.76
CA HIS A 35 -7.90 -1.06 3.00
C HIS A 35 -8.07 -2.46 2.38
N TYR A 36 -9.30 -2.91 2.14
CA TYR A 36 -9.56 -4.16 1.41
C TYR A 36 -9.16 -4.09 -0.07
N LEU A 37 -9.01 -2.88 -0.60
CA LEU A 37 -8.63 -2.65 -1.99
C LEU A 37 -7.13 -2.38 -2.18
N TYR A 38 -6.29 -2.31 -1.13
CA TYR A 38 -4.86 -2.02 -1.30
C TYR A 38 -4.12 -3.07 -2.14
N ASN A 39 -4.62 -4.31 -2.17
CA ASN A 39 -4.09 -5.39 -2.99
C ASN A 39 -4.80 -5.56 -4.34
N TYR A 40 -5.89 -4.82 -4.58
CA TYR A 40 -6.51 -4.80 -5.90
C TYR A 40 -5.62 -3.96 -6.84
N GLY A 41 -4.87 -4.63 -7.72
CA GLY A 41 -3.93 -4.02 -8.68
C GLY A 41 -2.45 -4.39 -8.48
N THR A 42 -2.07 -4.87 -7.29
CA THR A 42 -0.68 -5.30 -7.01
C THR A 42 -0.32 -6.61 -7.70
N THR A 43 -1.32 -7.44 -8.04
CA THR A 43 -1.16 -8.71 -8.76
C THR A 43 -0.67 -8.57 -10.20
N LEU A 44 -0.68 -7.36 -10.77
CA LEU A 44 -0.20 -7.09 -12.14
C LEU A 44 1.06 -6.22 -12.18
N GLY A 45 1.77 -6.07 -11.05
CA GLY A 45 2.95 -5.20 -10.96
C GLY A 45 2.64 -3.70 -10.97
N ASN A 46 1.36 -3.31 -10.95
CA ASN A 46 0.94 -1.92 -10.88
C ASN A 46 0.57 -1.52 -9.45
N CYS A 47 1.58 -1.12 -8.68
CA CYS A 47 1.37 -0.62 -7.32
C CYS A 47 0.84 0.83 -7.29
N ASN A 48 0.55 1.46 -8.43
CA ASN A 48 0.23 2.88 -8.50
C ASN A 48 -1.27 3.14 -8.31
N ALA A 49 -1.76 2.93 -7.08
CA ALA A 49 -3.17 3.04 -6.72
C ALA A 49 -3.70 4.49 -6.67
N TRP A 50 -4.98 4.65 -6.95
CA TRP A 50 -5.71 5.92 -6.86
C TRP A 50 -6.96 5.75 -6.00
N ILE A 51 -7.41 6.81 -5.37
CA ILE A 51 -8.74 6.95 -4.78
C ILE A 51 -9.59 7.71 -5.79
N ARG A 52 -10.66 7.10 -6.30
CA ARG A 52 -11.67 7.79 -7.12
C ARG A 52 -12.96 7.92 -6.34
N ILE A 53 -13.42 9.15 -6.10
CA ILE A 53 -14.74 9.39 -5.50
C ILE A 53 -15.81 8.96 -6.51
N VAL A 54 -16.75 8.13 -6.11
CA VAL A 54 -17.89 7.73 -6.97
C VAL A 54 -19.23 7.98 -6.29
N LYS A 55 -20.25 8.27 -7.09
CA LYS A 55 -21.65 8.35 -6.67
C LYS A 55 -22.46 7.30 -7.42
N ILE A 56 -23.26 6.53 -6.69
CA ILE A 56 -24.10 5.48 -7.26
C ILE A 56 -25.50 6.06 -7.53
N PRO A 57 -26.03 5.96 -8.76
CA PRO A 57 -27.42 6.30 -9.06
C PRO A 57 -28.42 5.42 -8.29
N ASP A 58 -29.61 5.94 -7.99
CA ASP A 58 -30.64 5.18 -7.26
C ASP A 58 -31.20 4.01 -8.08
N ASP A 59 -31.11 4.08 -9.42
CA ASP A 59 -31.53 3.05 -10.37
C ASP A 59 -30.38 2.12 -10.81
N ALA A 60 -29.26 2.12 -10.08
CA ALA A 60 -28.14 1.21 -10.33
C ALA A 60 -28.41 -0.16 -9.71
N LEU A 61 -28.12 -1.21 -10.47
CA LEU A 61 -28.03 -2.57 -9.95
C LEU A 61 -26.72 -2.70 -9.17
N VAL A 62 -26.81 -3.08 -7.90
CA VAL A 62 -25.66 -3.23 -6.99
C VAL A 62 -25.48 -4.69 -6.63
N ILE A 63 -24.23 -5.15 -6.69
CA ILE A 63 -23.81 -6.49 -6.29
C ILE A 63 -22.82 -6.34 -5.14
N ASP A 64 -23.14 -6.93 -3.99
CA ASP A 64 -22.24 -7.00 -2.84
C ASP A 64 -21.21 -8.14 -3.00
N MET A 65 -19.99 -7.88 -2.57
CA MET A 65 -18.86 -8.80 -2.59
C MET A 65 -18.11 -8.76 -1.25
N GLN A 66 -17.44 -9.85 -0.90
CA GLN A 66 -16.63 -9.99 0.32
C GLN A 66 -17.37 -9.52 1.60
N ASN A 67 -18.53 -10.12 1.88
CA ASN A 67 -19.37 -9.81 3.05
C ASN A 67 -19.74 -8.31 3.11
N ASP A 68 -20.25 -7.77 2.00
CA ASP A 68 -20.79 -6.41 1.86
C ASP A 68 -19.78 -5.25 1.99
N LYS A 69 -18.48 -5.57 2.04
CA LYS A 69 -17.42 -4.56 2.17
C LYS A 69 -17.05 -3.93 0.84
N ILE A 70 -17.09 -4.73 -0.23
CA ILE A 70 -16.79 -4.27 -1.58
C ILE A 70 -18.05 -4.44 -2.39
N LYS A 71 -18.36 -3.49 -3.26
CA LYS A 71 -19.54 -3.50 -4.11
C LYS A 71 -19.15 -3.30 -5.56
N LYS A 72 -20.00 -3.78 -6.46
CA LYS A 72 -19.98 -3.49 -7.89
C LYS A 72 -21.32 -2.96 -8.29
N SER A 73 -21.36 -2.14 -9.34
CA SER A 73 -22.61 -1.71 -9.93
C SER A 73 -22.51 -1.64 -11.45
N ASP A 74 -23.66 -1.72 -12.11
CA ASP A 74 -23.80 -1.51 -13.54
C ASP A 74 -23.77 -0.01 -13.93
N LYS A 75 -23.93 0.89 -12.95
CA LYS A 75 -23.86 2.36 -13.12
C LYS A 75 -23.10 3.04 -12.00
N LEU A 76 -22.28 4.03 -12.34
CA LEU A 76 -21.57 4.89 -11.39
C LEU A 76 -21.21 6.24 -12.01
N PHE A 77 -21.27 7.31 -11.22
CA PHE A 77 -20.78 8.62 -11.56
C PHE A 77 -19.37 8.81 -11.00
N LEU A 78 -18.41 9.09 -11.89
CA LEU A 78 -17.00 9.26 -11.53
C LEU A 78 -16.69 10.70 -11.12
N GLY A 79 -16.37 10.93 -9.84
CA GLY A 79 -16.01 12.22 -9.25
C GLY A 79 -14.51 12.54 -9.29
N LYS A 80 -13.96 13.19 -8.25
CA LYS A 80 -12.53 13.54 -8.19
C LYS A 80 -11.62 12.31 -8.00
N LYS A 81 -10.37 12.42 -8.47
CA LYS A 81 -9.33 11.38 -8.39
C LYS A 81 -8.12 11.87 -7.61
N TYR A 82 -7.57 11.02 -6.75
CA TYR A 82 -6.46 11.30 -5.85
C TYR A 82 -5.45 10.14 -5.89
N ARG A 83 -4.15 10.40 -5.78
CA ARG A 83 -3.13 9.33 -5.74
C ARG A 83 -3.08 8.76 -4.33
N LEU A 84 -3.22 7.44 -4.16
CA LEU A 84 -3.32 6.87 -2.81
C LEU A 84 -2.06 7.14 -1.98
N TYR A 85 -0.88 6.92 -2.57
CA TYR A 85 0.43 7.06 -1.92
C TYR A 85 1.02 8.46 -2.11
N ASP A 86 0.22 9.49 -1.82
CA ASP A 86 0.58 10.90 -1.96
C ASP A 86 0.24 11.69 -0.70
N ILE A 87 1.11 12.64 -0.33
CA ILE A 87 0.98 13.40 0.93
C ILE A 87 -0.27 14.28 0.91
N GLU A 88 -0.59 14.92 -0.21
CA GLU A 88 -1.77 15.79 -0.28
C GLU A 88 -3.06 14.97 -0.17
N THR A 89 -3.03 13.76 -0.73
CA THR A 89 -4.14 12.80 -0.55
C THR A 89 -4.26 12.33 0.89
N LEU A 90 -3.14 11.99 1.55
CA LEU A 90 -3.13 11.61 2.96
C LEU A 90 -3.68 12.73 3.85
N LYS A 91 -3.33 14.00 3.60
CA LYS A 91 -3.88 15.13 4.36
C LYS A 91 -5.41 15.20 4.30
N ILE A 92 -6.00 14.87 3.15
CA ILE A 92 -7.46 14.87 2.94
C ILE A 92 -8.11 13.68 3.64
N PHE A 93 -7.53 12.48 3.52
CA PHE A 93 -8.19 11.23 3.94
C PHE A 93 -7.63 10.62 5.24
N LYS A 94 -6.69 11.26 5.94
CA LYS A 94 -6.00 10.70 7.12
C LYS A 94 -6.93 10.11 8.18
N SER A 95 -8.10 10.71 8.40
CA SER A 95 -9.06 10.26 9.42
C SER A 95 -9.83 9.00 9.02
N TYR A 96 -9.79 8.61 7.74
CA TYR A 96 -10.51 7.47 7.19
C TYR A 96 -9.59 6.34 6.76
N LEU A 97 -8.33 6.64 6.45
CA LEU A 97 -7.38 5.65 5.96
C LEU A 97 -6.86 4.79 7.10
N LYS A 98 -7.25 3.51 7.07
CA LYS A 98 -6.57 2.47 7.83
C LYS A 98 -5.23 2.15 7.15
N ILE A 99 -4.13 2.45 7.82
CA ILE A 99 -2.78 2.13 7.33
C ILE A 99 -2.43 0.71 7.79
N THR A 100 -2.47 -0.24 6.86
CA THR A 100 -2.14 -1.66 7.10
C THR A 100 -0.72 -1.97 6.63
N SER A 101 -0.22 -3.16 6.97
CA SER A 101 1.05 -3.64 6.44
C SER A 101 1.11 -3.61 4.90
N GLU A 102 0.01 -3.93 4.21
CA GLU A 102 -0.10 -3.86 2.75
C GLU A 102 0.10 -2.44 2.22
N TYR A 103 -0.45 -1.42 2.91
CA TYR A 103 -0.25 -0.03 2.53
C TYR A 103 1.25 0.32 2.59
N ILE A 104 1.92 -0.04 3.69
CA ILE A 104 3.34 0.23 3.88
C ILE A 104 4.19 -0.53 2.85
N ASN A 105 3.83 -1.77 2.53
CA ASN A 105 4.49 -2.56 1.51
C ASN A 105 4.43 -1.86 0.15
N ASN A 106 3.25 -1.37 -0.26
CA ASN A 106 3.09 -0.64 -1.52
C ASN A 106 3.85 0.69 -1.54
N VAL A 107 3.88 1.43 -0.42
CA VAL A 107 4.72 2.64 -0.28
C VAL A 107 6.21 2.31 -0.49
N CYS A 108 6.67 1.19 0.05
CA CYS A 108 8.05 0.71 -0.12
C CYS A 108 8.34 0.25 -1.55
N ILE A 109 7.40 -0.45 -2.20
CA ILE A 109 7.49 -0.83 -3.62
C ILE A 109 7.59 0.41 -4.52
N LEU A 110 6.91 1.51 -4.18
CA LEU A 110 6.94 2.75 -4.96
C LEU A 110 8.09 3.69 -4.60
N GLY A 111 8.95 3.33 -3.65
CA GLY A 111 10.08 4.16 -3.23
C GLY A 111 9.70 5.46 -2.52
N LYS A 112 8.49 5.56 -1.93
CA LYS A 112 7.93 6.82 -1.41
C LYS A 112 8.36 7.13 0.03
N VAL A 113 9.63 7.49 0.21
CA VAL A 113 10.21 7.86 1.53
C VAL A 113 9.45 9.01 2.19
N ASN A 114 9.01 10.00 1.42
CA ASN A 114 8.24 11.14 1.93
C ASN A 114 6.90 10.72 2.57
N VAL A 115 6.25 9.68 2.05
CA VAL A 115 5.03 9.12 2.63
C VAL A 115 5.35 8.37 3.92
N LEU A 116 6.42 7.57 3.96
CA LEU A 116 6.86 6.89 5.18
C LEU A 116 7.15 7.90 6.30
N GLU A 117 7.86 8.98 6.00
CA GLU A 117 8.16 10.04 6.95
C GLU A 117 6.89 10.75 7.44
N PHE A 118 5.94 11.04 6.55
CA PHE A 118 4.65 11.61 6.91
C PHE A 118 3.88 10.71 7.88
N LEU A 119 3.78 9.41 7.58
CA LEU A 119 3.09 8.45 8.42
C LEU A 119 3.75 8.32 9.80
N LYS A 120 5.08 8.31 9.86
CA LYS A 120 5.84 8.24 11.11
C LYS A 120 5.63 9.48 11.98
N THR A 121 5.79 10.67 11.40
CA THR A 121 5.67 11.97 12.12
C THR A 121 4.27 12.23 12.66
N HIS A 122 3.25 11.63 12.04
CA HIS A 122 1.85 11.75 12.47
C HIS A 122 1.37 10.55 13.29
N ASN A 123 2.25 9.64 13.70
CA ASN A 123 1.91 8.41 14.43
C ASN A 123 0.86 7.53 13.73
N LEU A 124 0.85 7.50 12.40
CA LEU A 124 -0.05 6.68 11.58
C LEU A 124 0.57 5.33 11.19
N LEU A 125 1.90 5.18 11.35
CA LEU A 125 2.62 3.93 11.06
C LEU A 125 2.49 2.96 12.25
N LEU A 126 1.33 2.32 12.35
CA LEU A 126 0.95 1.42 13.45
C LEU A 126 1.08 -0.07 13.11
N GLU A 127 1.32 -0.42 11.86
CA GLU A 127 1.48 -1.82 11.46
C GLU A 127 2.35 -1.90 10.22
N TYR A 128 3.31 -2.82 10.23
CA TYR A 128 4.15 -3.17 9.10
C TYR A 128 4.78 -4.55 9.34
N ASN A 129 5.36 -5.15 8.30
CA ASN A 129 6.00 -6.45 8.39
C ASN A 129 7.27 -6.51 7.53
N TYR A 130 7.94 -7.67 7.53
CA TYR A 130 9.21 -7.86 6.82
C TYR A 130 9.14 -7.63 5.31
N TRP A 131 7.94 -7.74 4.71
CA TRP A 131 7.77 -7.50 3.27
C TRP A 131 8.13 -6.07 2.86
N ALA A 132 8.00 -5.10 3.75
CA ALA A 132 8.32 -3.71 3.47
C ALA A 132 9.79 -3.53 3.02
N MET A 133 10.75 -4.06 3.78
CA MET A 133 12.17 -4.01 3.43
C MET A 133 12.53 -5.02 2.33
N ASP A 134 11.89 -6.19 2.31
CA ASP A 134 12.10 -7.18 1.24
C ASP A 134 11.72 -6.61 -0.13
N TYR A 135 10.58 -5.91 -0.23
CA TYR A 135 10.14 -5.26 -1.46
C TYR A 135 11.00 -4.06 -1.82
N ALA A 136 11.38 -3.22 -0.85
CA ALA A 136 12.33 -2.13 -1.12
C ALA A 136 13.65 -2.65 -1.71
N SER A 137 14.10 -3.82 -1.24
CA SER A 137 15.27 -4.51 -1.77
C SER A 137 15.05 -5.03 -3.20
N TYR A 138 13.95 -5.75 -3.43
CA TYR A 138 13.56 -6.27 -4.75
C TYR A 138 13.48 -5.14 -5.80
N TYR A 139 12.81 -4.03 -5.48
CA TYR A 139 12.64 -2.88 -6.37
C TYR A 139 13.81 -1.89 -6.36
N ASN A 140 14.93 -2.26 -5.72
CA ASN A 140 16.17 -1.47 -5.74
C ASN A 140 16.05 -0.07 -5.12
N HIS A 141 15.15 0.11 -4.16
CA HIS A 141 14.87 1.37 -3.46
C HIS A 141 15.75 1.53 -2.22
N THR A 142 17.04 1.79 -2.43
CA THR A 142 18.03 1.99 -1.35
C THR A 142 17.72 3.16 -0.43
N THR A 143 17.05 4.20 -0.92
CA THR A 143 16.59 5.34 -0.10
C THR A 143 15.53 4.92 0.93
N VAL A 144 14.66 3.96 0.59
CA VAL A 144 13.70 3.37 1.52
C VAL A 144 14.41 2.48 2.53
N LEU A 145 15.38 1.66 2.10
CA LEU A 145 16.18 0.83 3.01
C LEU A 145 16.96 1.70 4.02
N GLU A 146 17.56 2.79 3.55
CA GLU A 146 18.27 3.75 4.40
C GLU A 146 17.31 4.47 5.36
N TRP A 147 16.11 4.83 4.89
CA TRP A 147 15.07 5.40 5.76
C TRP A 147 14.70 4.43 6.87
N TRP A 148 14.45 3.15 6.58
CA TRP A 148 14.13 2.15 7.59
C TRP A 148 15.25 2.06 8.64
N LYS A 149 16.50 1.93 8.20
CA LYS A 149 17.69 1.86 9.06
C LYS A 149 17.79 3.06 10.02
N ASN A 150 17.45 4.26 9.56
CA ASN A 150 17.56 5.50 10.34
C ASN A 150 16.25 5.92 11.03
N SER A 151 15.15 5.19 10.81
CA SER A 151 13.82 5.57 11.31
C SER A 151 13.70 5.44 12.84
N GLY A 152 14.55 4.64 13.47
CA GLY A 152 14.40 4.23 14.88
C GLY A 152 13.25 3.24 15.11
N LEU A 153 12.62 2.73 14.03
CA LEU A 153 11.64 1.65 14.09
C LEU A 153 12.35 0.29 14.06
N PRO A 154 11.76 -0.77 14.65
CA PRO A 154 12.25 -2.14 14.47
C PRO A 154 12.47 -2.49 13.00
N LEU A 155 13.66 -2.97 12.66
CA LEU A 155 14.00 -3.41 11.30
C LEU A 155 13.47 -4.83 11.08
N LEU A 156 12.61 -4.98 10.08
CA LEU A 156 12.01 -6.25 9.71
C LEU A 156 12.36 -6.55 8.26
N TYR A 157 13.11 -7.61 8.04
CA TYR A 157 13.41 -8.14 6.72
C TYR A 157 13.61 -9.64 6.84
N SER A 158 13.40 -10.37 5.75
CA SER A 158 13.61 -11.81 5.70
C SER A 158 14.83 -12.16 4.82
N LYS A 159 15.19 -13.44 4.78
CA LYS A 159 16.18 -13.96 3.82
C LYS A 159 15.84 -13.64 2.36
N ASN A 160 14.55 -13.36 2.08
CA ASN A 160 14.11 -13.01 0.75
C ASN A 160 14.62 -11.63 0.29
N ALA A 161 14.86 -10.66 1.19
CA ALA A 161 15.36 -9.34 0.79
C ALA A 161 16.58 -9.42 -0.13
N ILE A 162 17.56 -10.25 0.23
CA ILE A 162 18.81 -10.42 -0.52
C ILE A 162 18.55 -11.32 -1.74
N ARG A 163 17.92 -12.49 -1.54
CA ARG A 163 17.63 -13.45 -2.62
C ARG A 163 16.89 -12.80 -3.79
N PHE A 164 15.91 -11.96 -3.49
CA PHE A 164 15.10 -11.25 -4.46
C PHE A 164 15.87 -10.14 -5.16
N ALA A 165 16.70 -9.39 -4.43
CA ALA A 165 17.59 -8.42 -5.05
C ALA A 165 18.62 -9.08 -5.99
N GLU A 166 19.11 -10.28 -5.67
CA GLU A 166 19.98 -11.05 -6.57
C GLU A 166 19.24 -11.47 -7.84
N GLN A 167 18.04 -12.05 -7.69
CA GLN A 167 17.21 -12.50 -8.82
C GLN A 167 16.84 -11.35 -9.77
N CYS A 168 16.58 -10.16 -9.23
CA CYS A 168 16.21 -8.97 -10.01
C CYS A 168 17.39 -8.10 -10.40
N ASN A 169 18.63 -8.51 -10.08
CA ASN A 169 19.84 -7.75 -10.36
C ASN A 169 19.77 -6.31 -9.81
N SER A 170 19.21 -6.16 -8.61
CA SER A 170 19.07 -4.90 -7.86
C SER A 170 20.40 -4.54 -7.19
N LYS A 171 21.37 -4.12 -8.00
CA LYS A 171 22.78 -3.94 -7.61
C LYS A 171 22.95 -2.98 -6.45
N GLU A 172 22.23 -1.86 -6.45
CA GLU A 172 22.31 -0.83 -5.44
C GLU A 172 21.79 -1.35 -4.10
N ALA A 173 20.69 -2.12 -4.09
CA ALA A 173 20.20 -2.80 -2.90
C ALA A 173 21.22 -3.81 -2.36
N LEU A 174 21.83 -4.64 -3.22
CA LEU A 174 22.86 -5.60 -2.80
C LEU A 174 24.08 -4.92 -2.18
N GLU A 175 24.56 -3.84 -2.80
CA GLU A 175 25.65 -3.04 -2.24
C GLU A 175 25.25 -2.35 -0.93
N TRP A 176 24.01 -1.88 -0.82
CA TRP A 176 23.48 -1.33 0.42
C TRP A 176 23.48 -2.39 1.54
N TRP A 177 22.99 -3.61 1.28
CA TRP A 177 22.99 -4.69 2.28
C TRP A 177 24.40 -5.06 2.74
N LYS A 178 25.37 -5.13 1.82
CA LYS A 178 26.79 -5.38 2.16
C LYS A 178 27.35 -4.30 3.09
N LYS A 179 27.03 -3.03 2.82
CA LYS A 179 27.52 -1.87 3.58
C LYS A 179 26.74 -1.61 4.87
N SER A 180 25.49 -2.06 4.98
CA SER A 180 24.62 -1.76 6.12
C SER A 180 25.01 -2.49 7.40
N GLY A 181 25.77 -3.58 7.30
CA GLY A 181 26.13 -4.45 8.42
C GLY A 181 25.00 -5.35 8.93
N LEU A 182 23.85 -5.34 8.24
CA LEU A 182 22.64 -6.07 8.63
C LEU A 182 22.68 -7.57 8.28
N ILE A 183 23.48 -7.96 7.28
CA ILE A 183 23.60 -9.36 6.83
C ILE A 183 24.14 -10.27 7.94
N LYS A 184 25.08 -9.79 8.76
CA LYS A 184 25.77 -10.61 9.77
C LYS A 184 24.93 -10.95 11.01
N LYS A 185 23.75 -10.35 11.16
CA LYS A 185 22.99 -10.36 12.41
C LYS A 185 21.87 -11.41 12.52
N TYR A 186 21.51 -12.16 11.47
CA TYR A 186 20.25 -12.93 11.50
C TYR A 186 20.36 -14.40 11.04
N PRO A 187 20.10 -15.37 11.94
CA PRO A 187 19.67 -16.72 11.56
C PRO A 187 18.18 -16.72 11.19
N VAL A 188 17.83 -17.59 10.24
CA VAL A 188 16.51 -17.68 9.58
C VAL A 188 15.34 -18.01 10.55
N GLU A 189 15.64 -18.54 11.75
CA GLU A 189 14.65 -19.07 12.70
C GLU A 189 13.95 -18.00 13.56
N GLU A 190 14.55 -16.82 13.79
CA GLU A 190 13.92 -15.76 14.62
C GLU A 190 12.83 -14.96 13.88
N LEU A 191 12.76 -15.09 12.55
CA LEU A 191 11.85 -14.33 11.69
C LEU A 191 10.36 -14.59 11.95
N LEU A 192 10.01 -15.76 12.51
CA LEU A 192 8.63 -16.18 12.74
C LEU A 192 7.98 -15.52 13.97
N LYS A 193 8.76 -14.85 14.84
CA LYS A 193 8.25 -14.22 16.09
C LYS A 193 7.98 -12.72 15.98
N GLN A 194 8.22 -12.11 14.81
CA GLN A 194 8.24 -10.65 14.66
C GLN A 194 6.88 -9.97 14.90
N PHE A 195 5.75 -10.65 14.63
CA PHE A 195 4.41 -10.07 14.79
C PHE A 195 4.10 -9.61 16.23
N ASP A 196 4.57 -10.34 17.24
CA ASP A 196 4.31 -9.99 18.65
C ASP A 196 5.22 -8.86 19.13
N VAL A 197 6.46 -8.82 18.64
CA VAL A 197 7.46 -7.80 18.97
C VAL A 197 7.02 -6.42 18.47
N ILE A 198 6.46 -6.34 17.25
CA ILE A 198 5.98 -5.08 16.66
C ILE A 198 4.80 -4.53 17.48
N LYS A 199 3.81 -5.37 17.78
CA LYS A 199 2.65 -4.98 18.59
C LYS A 199 3.07 -4.54 19.99
N TRP A 200 4.07 -5.18 20.57
CA TRP A 200 4.61 -4.78 21.87
C TRP A 200 5.27 -3.40 21.79
N TRP A 201 6.22 -3.18 20.88
CA TRP A 201 6.93 -1.89 20.74
C TRP A 201 6.00 -0.70 20.51
N LEU A 202 4.91 -0.89 19.77
CA LEU A 202 3.91 0.15 19.52
C LEU A 202 3.03 0.46 20.73
N ARG A 203 2.99 -0.41 21.75
CA ARG A 203 2.25 -0.20 23.00
C ARG A 203 3.08 0.48 24.10
N VAL A 204 4.41 0.49 23.99
CA VAL A 204 5.30 1.04 25.02
C VAL A 204 5.67 2.51 24.75
N LYS A 205 4.91 3.21 23.90
CA LYS A 205 5.04 4.64 23.63
C LYS A 205 3.86 5.42 24.19
#